data_AF-H3GYZ2-F1
#
_entry.id   AF-H3GYZ2-F1
#
_cell.length_a   1.000
_cell.length_b   1.000
_cell.length_c   1.000
_cell.angle_alpha   90.00
_cell.angle_beta   90.00
_cell.angle_gamma   90.00
#
_symmetry.space_group_name_H-M   'P 1'
#
loop_
_entity.id
_entity.type
_entity.pdbx_description
1 polymer ?
#
loop_
_entity_poly.entity_id
_entity_poly.type
_entity_poly.pdbx_seq_one_letter_code
_entity_poly.pdbx_strand_id
1 'polypeptide(L)'
;MAFNKFAFGAIAMITFATIYNIAAFILPMWSVNKTVNSALSSEVASTNFKAGLLGFCVDSELTNSSASTVLDHCFYYKFGSSYDDLSVLNNEVWSKYSSDGVCKGYSNAGDVSDAEQLAYATVLATAAGMDAEQFDKFLDKSCGLLGMATMTFGGMSMSNGLMAIIAMVGAITCCKGNKKFVGGGFFLASVACFTAMLTFVMWVMQSKPLGEEDDASFKAAFFLMIISMLHYPLAMFMFWKYLKQQQEAAAEKAVEDDHMTYTGAETPVSGAPASLV
;
A
#
# COMPACT_ATOMS: atom_id res chain seq x y z
N MET A 1 -6.81 16.95 -30.46
CA MET A 1 -7.38 16.57 -29.16
C MET A 1 -6.98 17.67 -28.19
N ALA A 2 -7.91 18.50 -27.72
CA ALA A 2 -7.57 19.60 -26.81
C ALA A 2 -7.06 19.03 -25.48
N PHE A 3 -5.91 19.53 -25.02
CA PHE A 3 -5.30 19.14 -23.74
C PHE A 3 -6.23 19.55 -22.58
N ASN A 4 -6.95 18.59 -21.99
CA ASN A 4 -7.70 18.87 -20.77
C ASN A 4 -6.81 18.59 -19.54
N LYS A 5 -6.31 19.67 -18.94
CA LYS A 5 -5.44 19.63 -17.75
C LYS A 5 -6.03 18.85 -16.56
N PHE A 6 -7.36 18.83 -16.41
CA PHE A 6 -8.00 18.09 -15.32
C PHE A 6 -8.09 16.60 -15.60
N ALA A 7 -8.29 16.20 -16.86
CA ALA A 7 -8.25 14.79 -17.24
C ALA A 7 -6.84 14.20 -17.05
N PHE A 8 -5.81 14.89 -17.55
CA PHE A 8 -4.43 14.46 -17.37
C PHE A 8 -4.00 14.50 -15.89
N GLY A 9 -4.37 15.57 -15.19
CA GLY A 9 -4.11 15.71 -13.76
C GLY A 9 -4.74 14.58 -12.95
N ALA A 10 -5.99 14.21 -13.24
CA ALA A 10 -6.66 13.09 -12.58
C ALA A 10 -5.90 11.78 -12.78
N ILE A 11 -5.52 11.46 -14.03
CA ILE A 11 -4.76 10.24 -14.37
C ILE A 11 -3.39 10.23 -13.68
N ALA A 12 -2.66 11.35 -13.71
CA ALA A 12 -1.36 11.46 -13.06
C ALA A 12 -1.46 11.23 -11.55
N MET A 13 -2.42 11.88 -10.88
CA MET A 13 -2.61 11.76 -9.44
C MET A 13 -3.00 10.35 -9.01
N ILE A 14 -3.93 9.69 -9.70
CA ILE A 14 -4.31 8.30 -9.37
C ILE A 14 -3.16 7.32 -9.62
N THR A 15 -2.34 7.59 -10.63
CA THR A 15 -1.17 6.78 -10.96
C THR A 15 -0.10 6.92 -9.88
N PHE A 16 0.25 8.15 -9.48
CA PHE A 16 1.20 8.37 -8.38
C PHE A 16 0.69 7.80 -7.06
N ALA A 17 -0.60 7.97 -6.74
CA ALA A 17 -1.21 7.37 -5.55
C ALA A 17 -1.00 5.86 -5.54
N THR A 18 -1.33 5.19 -6.64
CA THR A 18 -1.25 3.73 -6.77
C THR A 18 0.21 3.24 -6.73
N ILE A 19 1.14 3.92 -7.41
CA ILE A 19 2.56 3.56 -7.40
C ILE A 19 3.15 3.69 -5.99
N TYR A 20 2.88 4.80 -5.29
CA TYR A 20 3.36 4.99 -3.92
C TYR A 20 2.74 3.99 -2.95
N ASN A 21 1.47 3.63 -3.16
CA ASN A 21 0.81 2.58 -2.39
C ASN A 21 1.48 1.21 -2.60
N ILE A 22 1.78 0.85 -3.85
CA ILE A 22 2.48 -0.39 -4.18
C ILE A 22 3.88 -0.41 -3.57
N ALA A 23 4.63 0.69 -3.72
CA ALA A 23 5.95 0.82 -3.11
C ALA A 23 5.89 0.71 -1.59
N ALA A 24 4.92 1.39 -0.95
CA ALA A 24 4.72 1.29 0.48
C ALA A 24 4.39 -0.15 0.90
N PHE A 25 3.54 -0.87 0.15
CA PHE A 25 3.19 -2.24 0.46
C PHE A 25 4.38 -3.21 0.45
N ILE A 26 5.29 -3.05 -0.52
CA ILE A 26 6.42 -3.97 -0.72
C ILE A 26 7.60 -3.63 0.20
N LEU A 27 7.85 -2.34 0.44
CA LEU A 27 9.05 -1.92 1.15
C LEU A 27 8.94 -2.18 2.66
N PRO A 28 9.94 -2.83 3.29
CA PRO A 28 9.94 -3.12 4.73
C PRO A 28 10.29 -1.88 5.59
N MET A 29 10.04 -0.66 5.10
CA MET A 29 10.47 0.60 5.73
C MET A 29 9.30 1.39 6.33
N TRP A 30 8.35 0.68 6.94
CA TRP A 30 7.26 1.33 7.67
C TRP A 30 7.72 1.76 9.05
N SER A 31 8.39 0.86 9.77
CA SER A 31 9.01 1.12 11.07
C SER A 31 10.45 0.63 11.04
N VAL A 32 11.38 1.42 11.57
CA VAL A 32 12.78 1.00 11.68
C VAL A 32 13.30 1.22 13.10
N ASN A 33 14.19 0.32 13.52
CA ASN A 33 14.95 0.43 14.74
C ASN A 33 16.45 0.23 14.43
N LYS A 34 17.32 1.01 15.06
CA LYS A 34 18.78 0.99 14.88
C LYS A 34 19.55 0.77 16.18
N THR A 35 18.86 0.67 17.31
CA THR A 35 19.46 0.51 18.62
C THR A 35 19.43 -0.95 19.00
N VAL A 36 20.53 -1.40 19.61
CA VAL A 36 20.60 -2.72 20.23
C VAL A 36 20.21 -2.55 21.69
N ASN A 37 19.31 -3.39 22.18
CA ASN A 37 18.98 -3.43 23.59
C ASN A 37 20.27 -3.64 24.41
N SER A 38 20.48 -2.80 25.44
CA SER A 38 21.67 -2.86 26.30
C SER A 38 21.91 -4.23 26.94
N ALA A 39 20.87 -5.03 27.15
CA ALA A 39 20.96 -6.40 27.66
C ALA A 39 21.56 -7.39 26.64
N LEU A 40 21.55 -7.06 25.35
CA LEU A 40 22.00 -7.89 24.24
C LEU A 40 23.33 -7.43 23.61
N SER A 41 23.95 -6.37 24.12
CA SER A 41 25.22 -5.83 23.60
C SER A 41 26.39 -6.82 23.67
N SER A 42 26.28 -7.89 24.46
CA SER A 42 27.27 -8.98 24.49
C SER A 42 27.11 -9.97 23.33
N GLU A 43 25.93 -10.06 22.73
CA GLU A 43 25.56 -11.01 21.68
C GLU A 43 25.47 -10.36 20.29
N VAL A 44 25.14 -9.08 20.23
CA VAL A 44 24.93 -8.32 18.98
C VAL A 44 25.64 -6.96 19.05
N ALA A 45 26.51 -6.69 18.06
CA ALA A 45 27.31 -5.47 17.99
C ALA A 45 26.53 -4.29 17.40
N SER A 46 25.70 -4.54 16.39
CA SER A 46 24.83 -3.54 15.77
C SER A 46 23.65 -4.20 15.06
N THR A 47 22.49 -3.53 15.01
CA THR A 47 21.31 -3.98 14.26
C THR A 47 20.66 -2.85 13.47
N ASN A 48 20.14 -3.17 12.28
CA ASN A 48 19.20 -2.34 11.53
C ASN A 48 17.93 -3.16 11.26
N PHE A 49 16.96 -3.04 12.16
CA PHE A 49 15.65 -3.63 12.00
C PHE A 49 14.75 -2.76 11.12
N LYS A 50 14.05 -3.37 10.17
CA LYS A 50 13.12 -2.70 9.25
C LYS A 50 11.87 -3.56 9.11
N ALA A 51 10.72 -3.09 9.57
CA ALA A 51 9.44 -3.78 9.42
C ALA A 51 8.54 -3.09 8.39
N GLY A 52 7.83 -3.91 7.60
CA GLY A 52 6.73 -3.49 6.74
C GLY A 52 5.59 -4.50 6.71
N LEU A 53 4.67 -4.31 5.77
CA LEU A 53 3.42 -5.07 5.71
C LEU A 53 3.59 -6.55 5.38
N LEU A 54 4.61 -6.89 4.58
CA LEU A 54 4.88 -8.26 4.14
C LEU A 54 5.79 -9.05 5.08
N GLY A 55 6.54 -8.36 5.91
CA GLY A 55 7.60 -8.96 6.72
C GLY A 55 8.51 -7.90 7.32
N PHE A 56 9.63 -8.36 7.86
CA PHE A 56 10.67 -7.51 8.42
C PHE A 56 12.03 -7.99 7.95
N CYS A 57 12.97 -7.07 7.86
CA CYS A 57 14.36 -7.36 7.57
C CYS A 57 15.22 -6.97 8.77
N VAL A 58 16.21 -7.80 9.02
CA VAL A 58 17.21 -7.64 10.06
C VAL A 58 18.54 -7.60 9.34
N ASP A 59 19.34 -6.59 9.68
CA ASP A 59 20.76 -6.51 9.30
C ASP A 59 21.54 -6.40 10.60
N SER A 60 22.17 -7.49 11.03
CA SER A 60 22.80 -7.61 12.34
C SER A 60 24.20 -8.18 12.29
N GLU A 61 25.09 -7.63 13.10
CA GLU A 61 26.46 -8.14 13.27
C GLU A 61 26.58 -8.86 14.63
N LEU A 62 26.78 -10.18 14.60
CA LEU A 62 26.94 -11.00 15.82
C LEU A 62 28.40 -10.99 16.32
N THR A 63 28.57 -10.85 17.64
CA THR A 63 29.90 -10.75 18.30
C THR A 63 30.60 -12.09 18.53
N ASN A 64 29.87 -13.21 18.53
CA ASN A 64 30.38 -14.49 19.05
C ASN A 64 30.94 -15.46 17.99
N SER A 65 30.91 -15.07 16.72
CA SER A 65 31.51 -15.83 15.62
C SER A 65 32.93 -15.31 15.37
N SER A 66 33.92 -16.18 15.33
CA SER A 66 35.34 -15.84 15.08
C SER A 66 35.61 -15.24 13.67
N ALA A 67 34.53 -15.05 12.91
CA ALA A 67 34.38 -14.17 11.76
C ALA A 67 33.05 -13.40 11.96
N SER A 68 33.03 -12.08 11.80
CA SER A 68 31.82 -11.25 11.87
C SER A 68 30.76 -11.77 10.88
N THR A 69 29.78 -12.52 11.37
CA THR A 69 28.65 -12.98 10.56
C THR A 69 27.65 -11.83 10.46
N VAL A 70 27.58 -11.23 9.27
CA VAL A 70 26.59 -10.22 8.91
C VAL A 70 25.31 -10.93 8.49
N LEU A 71 24.23 -10.65 9.20
CA LEU A 71 22.93 -11.28 9.04
C LEU A 71 22.00 -10.32 8.29
N ASP A 72 22.06 -10.26 6.95
CA ASP A 72 21.21 -9.37 6.13
C ASP A 72 20.03 -10.16 5.53
N HIS A 73 18.99 -10.37 6.33
CA HIS A 73 17.88 -11.25 5.94
C HIS A 73 16.51 -10.65 6.19
N CYS A 74 15.63 -10.86 5.20
CA CYS A 74 14.23 -10.50 5.25
C CYS A 74 13.37 -11.73 5.52
N PHE A 75 12.60 -11.67 6.59
CA PHE A 75 11.62 -12.68 6.99
C PHE A 75 10.23 -12.24 6.58
N TYR A 76 9.52 -13.10 5.87
CA TYR A 76 8.13 -12.85 5.46
C TYR A 76 7.15 -13.45 6.47
N TYR A 77 6.07 -12.72 6.78
CA TYR A 77 5.08 -13.19 7.76
C TYR A 77 4.37 -14.47 7.30
N LYS A 78 4.02 -14.56 6.02
CA LYS A 78 3.18 -15.63 5.46
C LYS A 78 3.91 -16.53 4.46
N PHE A 79 5.06 -16.12 3.94
CA PHE A 79 5.84 -16.90 2.98
C PHE A 79 7.04 -17.53 3.68
N GLY A 80 7.33 -18.79 3.36
CA GLY A 80 8.51 -19.47 3.89
C GLY A 80 9.78 -18.78 3.41
N SER A 81 10.62 -18.39 4.37
CA SER A 81 12.00 -17.98 4.15
C SER A 81 12.85 -18.87 5.04
N SER A 82 13.23 -20.06 4.55
CA SER A 82 14.16 -20.90 5.28
C SER A 82 15.50 -20.16 5.34
N TYR A 83 16.06 -20.04 6.54
CA TYR A 83 17.32 -19.38 6.73
C TYR A 83 18.17 -20.13 7.75
N ASP A 84 19.11 -20.93 7.26
CA ASP A 84 19.81 -21.90 8.09
C ASP A 84 20.77 -21.24 9.10
N ASP A 85 21.28 -20.02 8.86
CA ASP A 85 22.26 -19.40 9.75
C ASP A 85 21.67 -18.88 11.07
N LEU A 86 20.34 -18.74 11.20
CA LEU A 86 19.73 -18.42 12.51
C LEU A 86 19.83 -19.60 13.50
N SER A 87 20.14 -20.81 13.01
CA SER A 87 20.39 -21.98 13.87
C SER A 87 21.54 -21.78 14.86
N VAL A 88 22.44 -20.81 14.60
CA VAL A 88 23.55 -20.47 15.49
C VAL A 88 23.06 -19.89 16.82
N LEU A 89 21.90 -19.20 16.84
CA LEU A 89 21.32 -18.67 18.07
C LEU A 89 20.58 -19.73 18.88
N ASN A 90 19.75 -20.56 18.22
CA ASN A 90 19.09 -21.69 18.85
C ASN A 90 18.68 -22.74 17.80
N ASN A 91 19.54 -23.73 17.60
CA ASN A 91 19.36 -24.76 16.58
C ASN A 91 18.10 -25.62 16.82
N GLU A 92 17.77 -25.90 18.09
CA GLU A 92 16.65 -26.79 18.43
C GLU A 92 15.29 -26.15 18.09
N VAL A 93 15.09 -24.88 18.44
CA VAL A 93 13.85 -24.16 18.13
C VAL A 93 13.79 -23.78 16.65
N TRP A 94 14.92 -23.33 16.09
CA TRP A 94 14.94 -22.84 14.71
C TRP A 94 14.78 -23.97 13.69
N SER A 95 15.46 -25.11 13.86
CA SER A 95 15.29 -26.26 12.95
C SER A 95 13.86 -26.82 12.94
N LYS A 96 13.12 -26.67 14.05
CA LYS A 96 11.74 -27.15 14.19
C LYS A 96 10.70 -26.27 13.48
N TYR A 97 10.95 -24.96 13.40
CA TYR A 97 9.93 -23.98 12.98
C TYR A 97 10.32 -23.07 11.79
N SER A 98 11.57 -23.12 11.32
CA SER A 98 12.10 -22.21 10.27
C SER A 98 11.70 -22.54 8.83
N SER A 99 11.14 -23.74 8.58
CA SER A 99 10.77 -24.16 7.21
C SER A 99 9.54 -23.44 6.66
N ASP A 100 8.75 -22.82 7.53
CA ASP A 100 7.50 -22.12 7.22
C ASP A 100 7.66 -20.59 7.36
N GLY A 101 6.66 -19.82 6.92
CA GLY A 101 6.65 -18.37 7.15
C GLY A 101 6.57 -18.03 8.65
N VAL A 102 7.06 -16.86 9.05
CA VAL A 102 7.22 -16.48 10.47
C VAL A 102 5.96 -16.72 11.30
N CYS A 103 4.79 -16.34 10.78
CA CYS A 103 3.55 -16.48 11.53
C CYS A 103 3.07 -17.93 11.66
N LYS A 104 3.44 -18.80 10.73
CA LYS A 104 3.13 -20.22 10.84
C LYS A 104 4.10 -20.89 11.81
N GLY A 105 5.39 -20.54 11.78
CA GLY A 105 6.35 -20.95 12.81
C GLY A 105 5.93 -20.53 14.22
N TYR A 106 5.57 -19.24 14.38
CA TYR A 106 5.08 -18.66 15.64
C TYR A 106 3.78 -19.32 16.14
N SER A 107 2.84 -19.62 15.25
CA SER A 107 1.60 -20.33 15.60
C SER A 107 1.87 -21.78 16.00
N ASN A 108 2.69 -22.51 15.26
CA ASN A 108 3.02 -23.90 15.55
C ASN A 108 3.74 -24.03 16.91
N ALA A 109 4.60 -23.07 17.26
CA ALA A 109 5.24 -23.01 18.56
C ALA A 109 4.22 -22.74 19.69
N GLY A 110 3.25 -21.84 19.45
CA GLY A 110 2.15 -21.56 20.37
C GLY A 110 1.19 -22.73 20.59
N ASP A 111 0.97 -23.57 19.58
CA ASP A 111 0.18 -24.80 19.71
C ASP A 111 0.82 -25.81 20.68
N VAL A 112 2.12 -25.71 20.94
CA VAL A 112 2.83 -26.51 21.95
C VAL A 112 2.73 -25.86 23.32
N SER A 113 3.18 -24.60 23.47
CA SER A 113 3.04 -23.81 24.70
C SER A 113 3.44 -22.35 24.50
N ASP A 114 2.95 -21.46 25.38
CA ASP A 114 3.37 -20.05 25.44
C ASP A 114 4.90 -19.91 25.61
N ALA A 115 5.54 -20.84 26.32
CA ALA A 115 6.99 -20.84 26.52
C ALA A 115 7.76 -21.18 25.23
N GLU A 116 7.27 -22.14 24.43
CA GLU A 116 7.87 -22.44 23.12
C GLU A 116 7.66 -21.29 22.13
N GLN A 117 6.49 -20.63 22.17
CA GLN A 117 6.22 -19.45 21.35
C GLN A 117 7.16 -18.29 21.69
N LEU A 118 7.32 -17.98 22.97
CA LEU A 118 8.24 -16.96 23.42
C LEU A 118 9.70 -17.32 23.08
N ALA A 119 10.08 -18.60 23.15
CA ALA A 119 11.41 -19.03 22.74
C ALA A 119 11.67 -18.79 21.24
N TYR A 120 10.69 -19.05 20.38
CA TYR A 120 10.77 -18.73 18.96
C TYR A 120 10.85 -17.22 18.70
N ALA A 121 10.02 -16.43 19.39
CA ALA A 121 10.07 -14.96 19.32
C ALA A 121 11.42 -14.41 19.82
N THR A 122 11.98 -15.00 20.88
CA THR A 122 13.28 -14.63 21.46
C THR A 122 14.41 -14.77 20.44
N VAL A 123 14.45 -15.85 19.66
CA VAL A 123 15.48 -16.03 18.61
C VAL A 123 15.43 -14.88 17.58
N LEU A 124 14.23 -14.53 17.14
CA LEU A 124 14.02 -13.43 16.18
C LEU A 124 14.30 -12.06 16.81
N ALA A 125 13.92 -11.88 18.08
CA ALA A 125 14.17 -10.65 18.84
C ALA A 125 15.67 -10.43 19.05
N THR A 126 16.41 -11.49 19.40
CA THR A 126 17.87 -11.41 19.54
C THR A 126 18.53 -11.09 18.22
N ALA A 127 18.11 -11.72 17.12
CA ALA A 127 18.58 -11.34 15.79
C ALA A 127 18.28 -9.85 15.50
N ALA A 128 17.09 -9.35 15.84
CA ALA A 128 16.69 -7.96 15.66
C ALA A 128 17.32 -6.97 16.66
N GLY A 129 17.98 -7.46 17.72
CA GLY A 129 18.52 -6.63 18.81
C GLY A 129 17.45 -6.02 19.71
N MET A 130 16.27 -6.63 19.79
CA MET A 130 15.10 -6.12 20.52
C MET A 130 14.80 -6.95 21.78
N ASP A 131 14.02 -6.37 22.70
CA ASP A 131 13.48 -7.12 23.83
C ASP A 131 12.52 -8.24 23.36
N ALA A 132 12.67 -9.42 23.95
CA ALA A 132 11.92 -10.61 23.55
C ALA A 132 10.41 -10.47 23.80
N GLU A 133 9.99 -9.89 24.93
CA GLU A 133 8.57 -9.73 25.24
C GLU A 133 7.91 -8.65 24.36
N GLN A 134 8.64 -7.59 24.05
CA GLN A 134 8.18 -6.54 23.13
C GLN A 134 8.01 -7.11 21.71
N PHE A 135 9.00 -7.88 21.24
CA PHE A 135 8.97 -8.49 19.92
C PHE A 135 7.89 -9.57 19.81
N ASP A 136 7.69 -10.37 20.85
CA ASP A 136 6.61 -11.35 20.96
C ASP A 136 5.23 -10.67 20.82
N LYS A 137 4.96 -9.59 21.56
CA LYS A 137 3.73 -8.79 21.41
C LYS A 137 3.57 -8.19 20.01
N PHE A 138 4.67 -7.84 19.35
CA PHE A 138 4.63 -7.40 17.95
C PHE A 138 4.26 -8.55 17.01
N LEU A 139 4.84 -9.74 17.20
CA LEU A 139 4.53 -10.94 16.41
C LEU A 139 3.09 -11.38 16.63
N ASP A 140 2.60 -11.41 17.87
CA ASP A 140 1.21 -11.74 18.19
C ASP A 140 0.23 -10.87 17.38
N LYS A 141 0.46 -9.54 17.38
CA LYS A 141 -0.33 -8.60 16.58
C LYS A 141 -0.17 -8.79 15.07
N SER A 142 1.06 -9.03 14.61
CA SER A 142 1.40 -9.17 13.19
C SER A 142 0.89 -10.47 12.58
N CYS A 143 0.84 -11.53 13.37
CA CYS A 143 0.45 -12.87 12.97
C CYS A 143 -1.02 -13.17 13.24
N GLY A 144 -1.62 -12.46 14.19
CA GLY A 144 -3.05 -12.49 14.48
C GLY A 144 -3.92 -11.71 13.49
N LEU A 145 -5.15 -11.43 13.92
CA LEU A 145 -6.18 -10.78 13.10
C LEU A 145 -5.75 -9.38 12.63
N LEU A 146 -5.04 -8.62 13.48
CA LEU A 146 -4.64 -7.25 13.16
C LEU A 146 -3.68 -7.21 11.97
N GLY A 147 -2.60 -7.98 11.98
CA GLY A 147 -1.66 -8.01 10.85
C GLY A 147 -2.28 -8.60 9.58
N MET A 148 -3.13 -9.62 9.70
CA MET A 148 -3.88 -10.15 8.55
C MET A 148 -4.80 -9.09 7.92
N ALA A 149 -5.53 -8.33 8.75
CA ALA A 149 -6.37 -7.23 8.28
C ALA A 149 -5.54 -6.12 7.64
N THR A 150 -4.41 -5.74 8.26
CA THR A 150 -3.49 -4.71 7.75
C THR A 150 -2.98 -5.08 6.35
N MET A 151 -2.49 -6.31 6.16
CA MET A 151 -2.02 -6.80 4.87
C MET A 151 -3.16 -6.87 3.83
N THR A 152 -4.35 -7.33 4.25
CA THR A 152 -5.51 -7.45 3.37
C THR A 152 -5.99 -6.09 2.87
N PHE A 153 -6.12 -5.11 3.76
CA PHE A 153 -6.50 -3.75 3.37
C PHE A 153 -5.44 -3.09 2.49
N GLY A 154 -4.14 -3.33 2.75
CA GLY A 154 -3.07 -2.86 1.88
C GLY A 154 -3.20 -3.44 0.47
N GLY A 155 -3.43 -4.75 0.36
CA GLY A 155 -3.66 -5.46 -0.89
C GLY A 155 -4.89 -4.97 -1.66
N MET A 156 -6.02 -4.78 -0.96
CA MET A 156 -7.24 -4.21 -1.53
C MET A 156 -7.01 -2.80 -2.05
N SER A 157 -6.24 -1.98 -1.32
CA SER A 157 -5.99 -0.61 -1.71
C SER A 157 -5.24 -0.51 -3.04
N MET A 158 -4.16 -1.30 -3.21
CA MET A 158 -3.40 -1.32 -4.46
C MET A 158 -4.22 -1.83 -5.65
N SER A 159 -4.93 -2.94 -5.48
CA SER A 159 -5.73 -3.57 -6.55
C SER A 159 -6.89 -2.67 -7.00
N ASN A 160 -7.60 -2.06 -6.06
CA ASN A 160 -8.64 -1.08 -6.38
C ASN A 160 -8.06 0.19 -7.02
N GLY A 161 -6.87 0.65 -6.58
CA GLY A 161 -6.16 1.77 -7.22
C GLY A 161 -5.87 1.50 -8.69
N LEU A 162 -5.34 0.33 -9.03
CA LEU A 162 -5.10 -0.07 -10.42
C LEU A 162 -6.40 -0.13 -11.25
N MET A 163 -7.46 -0.73 -10.69
CA MET A 163 -8.76 -0.79 -11.37
C MET A 163 -9.38 0.60 -11.56
N ALA A 164 -9.17 1.53 -10.61
CA ALA A 164 -9.60 2.91 -10.74
C ALA A 164 -8.89 3.62 -11.90
N ILE A 165 -7.58 3.40 -12.10
CA ILE A 165 -6.84 3.92 -13.25
C ILE A 165 -7.50 3.47 -14.55
N ILE A 166 -7.74 2.17 -14.70
CA ILE A 166 -8.35 1.59 -15.91
C ILE A 166 -9.74 2.21 -16.15
N ALA A 167 -10.56 2.30 -15.10
CA ALA A 167 -11.90 2.86 -15.20
C ALA A 167 -11.90 4.35 -15.60
N MET A 168 -11.03 5.15 -14.99
CA MET A 168 -10.89 6.59 -15.29
C MET A 168 -10.33 6.84 -16.68
N VAL A 169 -9.29 6.11 -17.09
CA VAL A 169 -8.74 6.17 -18.46
C VAL A 169 -9.80 5.78 -19.48
N GLY A 170 -10.54 4.69 -19.24
CA GLY A 170 -11.66 4.26 -20.09
C GLY A 170 -12.75 5.33 -20.19
N ALA A 171 -13.11 5.98 -19.08
CA ALA A 171 -14.08 7.06 -19.06
C ALA A 171 -13.63 8.29 -19.88
N ILE A 172 -12.33 8.63 -19.84
CA ILE A 172 -11.77 9.80 -20.52
C ILE A 172 -11.62 9.54 -22.03
N THR A 173 -11.15 8.36 -22.41
CA THR A 173 -10.71 8.06 -23.79
C THR A 173 -11.82 7.39 -24.62
N CYS A 174 -12.07 6.11 -24.36
CA CYS A 174 -12.88 5.25 -25.23
C CYS A 174 -14.39 5.34 -24.96
N CYS A 175 -14.80 5.65 -23.72
CA CYS A 175 -16.19 5.58 -23.30
C CYS A 175 -16.85 6.94 -23.07
N LYS A 176 -16.16 8.06 -23.37
CA LYS A 176 -16.67 9.46 -23.35
C LYS A 176 -17.66 9.75 -22.19
N GLY A 177 -17.24 9.51 -20.95
CA GLY A 177 -18.07 9.81 -19.78
C GLY A 177 -19.23 8.84 -19.53
N ASN A 178 -19.18 7.62 -20.07
CA ASN A 178 -20.15 6.56 -19.74
C ASN A 178 -20.27 6.41 -18.21
N LYS A 179 -21.51 6.53 -17.71
CA LYS A 179 -21.86 6.50 -16.29
C LYS A 179 -21.28 5.31 -15.53
N LYS A 180 -21.15 4.14 -16.19
CA LYS A 180 -20.57 2.93 -15.57
C LYS A 180 -19.08 3.09 -15.26
N PHE A 181 -18.29 3.60 -16.21
CA PHE A 181 -16.85 3.82 -16.04
C PHE A 181 -16.57 4.97 -15.08
N VAL A 182 -17.37 6.03 -15.18
CA VAL A 182 -17.29 7.18 -14.26
C VAL A 182 -17.59 6.74 -12.82
N GLY A 183 -18.72 6.07 -12.60
CA GLY A 183 -19.11 5.57 -11.27
C GLY A 183 -18.12 4.54 -10.73
N GLY A 184 -17.67 3.61 -11.56
CA GLY A 184 -16.63 2.64 -11.22
C GLY A 184 -15.32 3.30 -10.79
N GLY A 185 -14.85 4.32 -11.53
CA GLY A 185 -13.64 5.06 -11.19
C GLY A 185 -13.72 5.73 -9.81
N PHE A 186 -14.81 6.44 -9.51
CA PHE A 186 -15.02 7.05 -8.20
C PHE A 186 -15.12 6.02 -7.07
N PHE A 187 -15.90 4.95 -7.28
CA PHE A 187 -16.08 3.90 -6.28
C PHE A 187 -14.75 3.22 -5.94
N LEU A 188 -14.01 2.77 -6.97
CA LEU A 188 -12.74 2.08 -6.80
C LEU A 188 -11.67 2.98 -6.17
N ALA A 189 -11.57 4.24 -6.59
CA ALA A 189 -10.64 5.20 -5.98
C ALA A 189 -11.00 5.49 -4.51
N SER A 190 -12.30 5.55 -4.17
CA SER A 190 -12.77 5.76 -2.80
C SER A 190 -12.45 4.57 -1.90
N VAL A 191 -12.71 3.34 -2.37
CA VAL A 191 -12.37 2.11 -1.66
C VAL A 191 -10.85 2.00 -1.49
N ALA A 192 -10.06 2.35 -2.52
CA ALA A 192 -8.61 2.35 -2.43
C ALA A 192 -8.12 3.31 -1.34
N CYS A 193 -8.62 4.54 -1.32
CA CYS A 193 -8.31 5.54 -0.29
C CYS A 193 -8.68 5.05 1.13
N PHE A 194 -9.90 4.53 1.29
CA PHE A 194 -10.39 4.07 2.59
C PHE A 194 -9.59 2.89 3.14
N THR A 195 -9.28 1.91 2.31
CA THR A 195 -8.47 0.75 2.69
C THR A 195 -7.01 1.13 2.95
N ALA A 196 -6.44 2.12 2.25
CA ALA A 196 -5.13 2.69 2.60
C ALA A 196 -5.13 3.32 4.00
N MET A 197 -6.17 4.10 4.33
CA MET A 197 -6.32 4.69 5.67
C MET A 197 -6.43 3.63 6.76
N LEU A 198 -7.21 2.57 6.54
CA LEU A 198 -7.30 1.46 7.49
C LEU A 198 -5.94 0.77 7.67
N THR A 199 -5.24 0.49 6.58
CA THR A 199 -3.88 -0.09 6.60
C THR A 199 -2.94 0.77 7.45
N PHE A 200 -2.97 2.09 7.25
CA PHE A 200 -2.17 3.03 8.02
C PHE A 200 -2.48 2.97 9.53
N VAL A 201 -3.76 3.07 9.91
CA VAL A 201 -4.18 3.05 11.32
C VAL A 201 -3.83 1.72 11.98
N MET A 202 -4.06 0.61 11.29
CA MET A 202 -3.75 -0.71 11.82
C MET A 202 -2.25 -0.93 11.96
N TRP A 203 -1.43 -0.44 11.03
CA TRP A 203 0.02 -0.49 11.17
C TRP A 203 0.51 0.25 12.42
N VAL A 204 -0.02 1.44 12.70
CA VAL A 204 0.33 2.18 13.93
C VAL A 204 0.04 1.34 15.17
N MET A 205 -1.07 0.61 15.20
CA MET A 205 -1.44 -0.27 16.32
C MET A 205 -0.59 -1.55 16.39
N GLN A 206 -0.21 -2.10 15.23
CA GLN A 206 0.63 -3.29 15.08
C GLN A 206 2.05 -3.00 15.54
N SER A 207 2.61 -1.84 15.15
CA SER A 207 4.00 -1.46 15.44
C SER A 207 4.23 -0.87 16.83
N LYS A 208 3.20 -0.53 17.61
CA LYS A 208 3.38 0.03 18.98
C LYS A 208 4.34 -0.75 19.88
N PRO A 209 4.31 -2.10 19.93
CA PRO A 209 5.21 -2.84 20.81
C PRO A 209 6.68 -2.72 20.42
N LEU A 210 7.00 -2.23 19.21
CA LEU A 210 8.38 -2.12 18.73
C LEU A 210 9.16 -0.94 19.32
N GLY A 211 8.56 -0.07 20.13
CA GLY A 211 9.27 1.09 20.68
C GLY A 211 8.85 1.49 22.09
N GLU A 212 9.85 1.68 22.95
CA GLU A 212 9.85 2.84 23.85
C GLU A 212 10.19 4.12 23.05
N GLU A 213 9.97 5.29 23.64
CA GLU A 213 9.77 6.60 22.96
C GLU A 213 10.83 7.05 21.93
N ASP A 214 12.00 6.38 21.82
CA ASP A 214 13.10 6.76 20.91
C ASP A 214 13.50 5.71 19.84
N ASP A 215 12.95 4.49 19.83
CA ASP A 215 13.55 3.38 19.08
C ASP A 215 12.87 3.00 17.75
N ALA A 216 11.54 3.07 17.65
CA ALA A 216 10.81 2.74 16.42
C ALA A 216 10.37 4.00 15.66
N SER A 217 11.17 4.42 14.69
CA SER A 217 10.83 5.58 13.84
C SER A 217 10.06 5.18 12.58
N PHE A 218 8.97 5.88 12.28
CA PHE A 218 8.29 5.75 10.99
C PHE A 218 9.18 6.28 9.86
N LYS A 219 9.28 5.53 8.75
CA LYS A 219 10.19 5.85 7.63
C LYS A 219 9.47 5.92 6.29
N ALA A 220 10.25 5.86 5.20
CA ALA A 220 9.84 6.18 3.85
C ALA A 220 8.53 5.52 3.42
N ALA A 221 8.33 4.22 3.68
CA ALA A 221 7.10 3.53 3.25
C ALA A 221 5.85 4.05 3.96
N PHE A 222 5.96 4.42 5.24
CA PHE A 222 4.89 5.05 6.01
C PHE A 222 4.50 6.42 5.42
N PHE A 223 5.49 7.26 5.09
CA PHE A 223 5.22 8.56 4.47
C PHE A 223 4.70 8.45 3.03
N LEU A 224 5.17 7.46 2.26
CA LEU A 224 4.62 7.16 0.93
C LEU A 224 3.14 6.79 1.00
N MET A 225 2.72 6.06 2.05
CA MET A 225 1.30 5.78 2.28
C MET A 225 0.51 7.06 2.55
N ILE A 226 1.02 7.99 3.37
CA ILE A 226 0.37 9.30 3.61
C ILE A 226 0.22 10.09 2.32
N ILE A 227 1.28 10.17 1.53
CA ILE A 227 1.27 10.87 0.24
C ILE A 227 0.23 10.22 -0.69
N SER A 228 0.21 8.89 -0.78
CA SER A 228 -0.79 8.14 -1.56
C SER A 228 -2.23 8.46 -1.12
N MET A 229 -2.52 8.47 0.18
CA MET A 229 -3.83 8.80 0.74
C MET A 229 -4.31 10.20 0.36
N LEU A 230 -3.40 11.17 0.21
CA LEU A 230 -3.74 12.53 -0.25
C LEU A 230 -3.98 12.61 -1.76
N HIS A 231 -3.30 11.78 -2.55
CA HIS A 231 -3.41 11.79 -4.00
C HIS A 231 -4.73 11.18 -4.50
N TYR A 232 -5.31 10.19 -3.80
CA TYR A 232 -6.61 9.61 -4.19
C TYR A 232 -7.75 10.66 -4.20
N PRO A 233 -8.01 11.44 -3.14
CA PRO A 233 -9.00 12.51 -3.16
C PRO A 233 -8.72 13.57 -4.21
N LEU A 234 -7.44 13.94 -4.40
CA LEU A 234 -7.06 14.93 -5.40
C LEU A 234 -7.36 14.44 -6.83
N ALA A 235 -7.08 13.17 -7.12
CA ALA A 235 -7.42 12.54 -8.39
C ALA A 235 -8.93 12.54 -8.64
N MET A 236 -9.72 12.17 -7.62
CA MET A 236 -11.19 12.20 -7.69
C MET A 236 -11.71 13.62 -7.93
N PHE A 237 -11.18 14.61 -7.24
CA PHE A 237 -11.55 16.01 -7.43
C PHE A 237 -11.27 16.50 -8.85
N MET A 238 -10.07 16.22 -9.39
CA MET A 238 -9.73 16.60 -10.76
C MET A 238 -10.59 15.87 -11.78
N PHE A 239 -10.90 14.60 -11.55
CA PHE A 239 -11.77 13.83 -12.42
C PHE A 239 -13.21 14.35 -12.42
N TRP A 240 -13.75 14.67 -11.25
CA TRP A 240 -15.05 15.32 -11.12
C TRP A 240 -15.09 16.65 -11.87
N LYS A 241 -14.06 17.48 -11.71
CA LYS A 241 -13.95 18.76 -12.40
C LYS A 241 -13.89 18.60 -13.92
N TYR A 242 -13.14 17.60 -14.41
CA TYR A 242 -13.13 17.25 -15.83
C TYR A 242 -14.52 16.89 -16.35
N LEU A 243 -15.25 16.02 -15.64
CA LEU A 243 -16.59 15.58 -16.03
C LEU A 243 -17.58 16.74 -16.06
N LYS A 244 -17.50 17.66 -15.09
CA LYS A 244 -18.34 18.86 -15.06
C LYS A 244 -18.10 19.74 -16.30
N GLN A 245 -16.84 19.97 -16.67
CA GLN A 245 -16.51 20.73 -17.88
C GLN A 245 -17.01 20.06 -19.16
N GLN A 246 -16.99 18.72 -19.23
CA GLN A 246 -17.54 18.00 -20.38
C GLN A 246 -19.07 18.14 -20.47
N GLN A 247 -19.77 18.16 -19.34
CA GLN A 247 -21.21 18.39 -19.30
C GLN A 247 -21.58 19.81 -19.72
N GLU A 248 -20.85 20.81 -19.23
CA GLU A 248 -21.05 22.22 -19.60
C GLU A 248 -20.83 22.43 -21.11
N ALA A 249 -19.71 21.92 -21.66
CA ALA A 249 -19.43 22.03 -23.08
C ALA A 249 -20.45 21.28 -23.97
N ALA A 250 -20.98 20.14 -23.50
CA ALA A 250 -22.02 19.41 -24.23
C ALA A 250 -23.36 20.17 -24.21
N ALA A 251 -23.68 20.86 -23.11
CA ALA A 251 -24.88 21.69 -23.02
C ALA A 251 -24.79 22.93 -23.91
N GLU A 252 -23.64 23.62 -23.92
CA GLU A 252 -23.40 24.76 -24.82
C GLU A 252 -23.54 24.35 -26.30
N LYS A 253 -22.95 23.21 -26.67
CA LYS A 253 -23.05 22.70 -28.03
C LYS A 253 -24.48 22.34 -28.43
N ALA A 254 -25.28 21.77 -27.51
CA ALA A 254 -26.68 21.46 -27.78
C ALA A 254 -27.51 22.72 -28.07
N VAL A 255 -27.26 23.80 -27.33
CA VAL A 255 -27.92 25.09 -27.56
C VAL A 255 -27.50 25.71 -28.90
N GLU A 256 -26.21 25.62 -29.26
CA GLU A 256 -25.70 26.08 -30.55
C GLU A 256 -26.31 25.29 -31.73
N ASP A 257 -26.34 23.96 -31.63
CA ASP A 257 -26.93 23.09 -32.64
C ASP A 257 -28.44 23.37 -32.81
N ASP A 258 -29.18 23.62 -31.73
CA ASP A 258 -30.60 24.02 -31.78
C ASP A 258 -30.78 25.39 -32.45
N HIS A 259 -29.94 26.37 -32.13
CA HIS A 259 -30.00 27.70 -32.73
C HIS A 259 -29.70 27.67 -34.24
N MET A 260 -28.72 26.87 -34.67
CA MET A 260 -28.38 26.67 -36.08
C MET A 260 -29.48 25.92 -36.84
N THR A 261 -30.15 24.97 -36.18
CA THR A 261 -31.28 24.24 -36.77
C THR A 261 -32.48 25.17 -36.97
N TYR A 262 -32.77 26.05 -36.01
CA TYR A 262 -33.84 27.03 -36.10
C TYR A 262 -33.60 28.05 -37.23
N THR A 263 -32.39 28.63 -37.30
CA THR A 263 -32.04 29.59 -38.37
C THR A 263 -32.04 28.95 -39.76
N GLY A 264 -31.64 27.68 -39.89
CA GLY A 264 -31.74 26.94 -41.15
C GLY A 264 -33.19 26.66 -41.61
N ALA A 265 -34.12 26.51 -40.66
CA ALA A 265 -35.55 26.35 -40.95
C ALA A 265 -36.25 27.68 -41.32
N GLU A 266 -35.77 28.82 -40.80
CA GLU A 266 -36.30 30.15 -41.12
C GLU A 266 -35.74 30.77 -42.40
N THR A 267 -34.62 30.28 -42.94
CA THR A 267 -34.15 30.67 -44.28
C THR A 267 -34.89 29.89 -45.36
N PRO A 268 -35.87 30.47 -46.08
CA PRO A 268 -36.42 29.81 -47.26
C PRO A 268 -35.29 29.64 -48.29
N VAL A 269 -35.27 28.50 -48.97
CA VAL A 269 -34.41 28.25 -50.13
C VAL A 269 -34.79 29.26 -51.22
N SER A 270 -34.15 30.43 -51.19
CA SER A 270 -34.24 31.45 -52.24
C SER A 270 -33.40 30.95 -53.41
N GLY A 271 -34.02 30.15 -54.28
CA GLY A 271 -33.31 29.56 -55.40
C GLY A 271 -34.08 28.63 -56.33
N ALA A 272 -35.41 28.55 -56.26
CA ALA A 272 -36.19 27.88 -57.30
C ALA A 272 -36.91 28.95 -58.15
N PRO A 273 -36.51 29.19 -59.42
CA PRO A 273 -37.32 30.00 -60.30
C PRO A 273 -38.60 29.23 -60.61
N ALA A 274 -39.73 29.80 -60.24
CA ALA A 274 -41.04 29.30 -60.65
C ALA A 274 -41.15 29.44 -62.18
N SER A 275 -40.95 28.36 -62.93
CA SER A 275 -41.43 28.29 -64.30
C SER A 275 -42.88 27.79 -64.30
N LEU A 276 -43.81 28.71 -64.50
CA LEU A 276 -45.15 28.43 -65.00
C LEU A 276 -45.03 27.94 -66.46
N VAL A 277 -45.30 26.66 -66.71
CA VAL A 277 -46.04 26.14 -67.88
C VAL A 277 -46.74 24.84 -67.46
#